data_AF-A0A928M1L4-F1
#
_entry.id   AF-A0A928M1L4-F1
#
_cell.length_a   1.000
_cell.length_b   1.000
_cell.length_c   1.000
_cell.angle_alpha   90.00
_cell.angle_beta   90.00
_cell.angle_gamma   90.00
#
_symmetry.space_group_name_H-M   'P 1'
#
loop_
_entity.id
_entity.type
_entity.pdbx_description
1 polymer ?
#
loop_
_entity_poly.entity_id
_entity_poly.type
_entity_poly.pdbx_seq_one_letter_code
_entity_poly.pdbx_strand_id
1 'polypeptide(L)'
;MKKKKTRLQMTPPAEEPGMDGIRQAELVAEMEEALSALQALHPEVESIEALLEDEQGEALLENMDRLGDLVAAYRLTYFEELLDEARAQAEEQAIQAERARYAAASRKAGKGHLQRTLPRGGTGTELTQAILEAYRLFDPAVTADEVRAYESAYRKRKKK
;
A
#
# COMPACT_ATOMS: atom_id res chain seq x y z
N MET A 1 -89.05 -23.99 -19.42
CA MET A 1 -87.90 -24.84 -19.03
C MET A 1 -86.64 -24.29 -19.67
N LYS A 2 -85.52 -24.32 -18.92
CA LYS A 2 -84.37 -23.40 -18.99
C LYS A 2 -83.39 -23.76 -20.12
N LYS A 3 -83.03 -22.80 -20.99
CA LYS A 3 -81.86 -22.92 -21.90
C LYS A 3 -80.58 -22.70 -21.09
N LYS A 4 -79.75 -23.75 -20.96
CA LYS A 4 -78.43 -23.67 -20.32
C LYS A 4 -77.48 -22.91 -21.25
N LYS A 5 -77.03 -21.71 -20.85
CA LYS A 5 -75.90 -21.01 -21.46
C LYS A 5 -74.62 -21.70 -21.01
N THR A 6 -73.99 -22.45 -21.90
CA THR A 6 -72.64 -22.99 -21.72
C THR A 6 -71.66 -21.83 -21.87
N ARG A 7 -71.21 -21.26 -20.76
CA ARG A 7 -70.15 -20.25 -20.72
C ARG A 7 -68.83 -21.01 -20.88
N LEU A 8 -68.22 -20.98 -22.07
CA LEU A 8 -66.82 -21.35 -22.23
C LEU A 8 -66.02 -20.47 -21.27
N GLN A 9 -65.43 -21.09 -20.26
CA GLN A 9 -64.43 -20.45 -19.43
C GLN A 9 -63.16 -20.41 -20.30
N MET A 10 -62.82 -19.22 -20.80
CA MET A 10 -61.44 -18.93 -21.18
C MET A 10 -60.61 -19.04 -19.90
N THR A 11 -59.85 -20.12 -19.78
CA THR A 11 -58.70 -20.16 -18.88
C THR A 11 -57.72 -19.09 -19.36
N PRO A 12 -57.30 -18.13 -18.51
CA PRO A 12 -56.23 -17.21 -18.88
C PRO A 12 -54.95 -18.03 -19.14
N PRO A 13 -54.10 -17.63 -20.12
CA PRO A 13 -52.80 -18.25 -20.29
C PRO A 13 -52.02 -18.08 -18.98
N ALA A 14 -51.36 -19.14 -18.55
CA ALA A 14 -50.42 -19.08 -17.44
C ALA A 14 -49.40 -17.98 -17.75
N GLU A 15 -49.43 -16.92 -16.96
CA GLU A 15 -48.30 -16.01 -16.82
C GLU A 15 -47.12 -16.89 -16.40
N GLU A 16 -46.06 -16.95 -17.20
CA GLU A 16 -44.79 -17.50 -16.75
C GLU A 16 -44.02 -16.38 -16.05
N PRO A 17 -43.89 -16.38 -14.71
CA PRO A 17 -42.95 -15.51 -14.04
C PRO A 17 -41.63 -16.29 -13.94
N GLY A 18 -40.61 -15.97 -14.74
CA GLY A 18 -39.33 -16.67 -14.52
C GLY A 18 -38.12 -16.30 -15.36
N MET A 19 -38.28 -15.82 -16.60
CA MET A 19 -37.12 -15.55 -17.47
C MET A 19 -36.63 -14.09 -17.39
N ASP A 20 -37.54 -13.13 -17.21
CA ASP A 20 -37.18 -11.71 -17.18
C ASP A 20 -36.46 -11.30 -15.89
N GLY A 21 -36.84 -11.90 -14.75
CA GLY A 21 -36.21 -11.61 -13.46
C GLY A 21 -34.79 -12.13 -13.32
N ILE A 22 -34.47 -13.27 -13.92
CA ILE A 22 -33.10 -13.84 -13.87
C ILE A 22 -32.15 -13.00 -14.73
N ARG A 23 -32.56 -12.66 -15.97
CA ARG A 23 -31.77 -11.77 -16.83
C ARG A 23 -31.60 -10.37 -16.24
N GLN A 24 -32.62 -9.83 -15.60
CA GLN A 24 -32.51 -8.55 -14.91
C GLN A 24 -31.55 -8.62 -13.72
N ALA A 25 -31.60 -9.68 -12.92
CA ALA A 25 -30.67 -9.87 -11.81
C ALA A 25 -29.22 -10.05 -12.29
N GLU A 26 -29.01 -10.77 -13.40
CA GLU A 26 -27.69 -10.92 -14.03
C GLU A 26 -27.15 -9.57 -14.54
N LEU A 27 -27.97 -8.79 -15.25
CA LEU A 27 -27.59 -7.46 -15.73
C LEU A 27 -27.28 -6.50 -14.59
N VAL A 28 -28.08 -6.52 -13.51
CA VAL A 28 -27.83 -5.68 -12.33
C VAL A 28 -26.51 -6.09 -11.67
N ALA A 29 -26.23 -7.39 -11.53
CA ALA A 29 -24.97 -7.87 -10.97
C ALA A 29 -23.76 -7.46 -11.84
N GLU A 30 -23.90 -7.53 -13.17
CA GLU A 30 -22.85 -7.07 -14.11
C GLU A 30 -22.62 -5.56 -14.00
N MET A 31 -23.68 -4.77 -13.87
CA MET A 31 -23.58 -3.32 -13.64
C MET A 31 -22.96 -2.98 -12.28
N GLU A 32 -23.30 -3.72 -11.22
CA GLU A 32 -22.70 -3.55 -9.89
C GLU A 32 -21.21 -3.91 -9.89
N GLU A 33 -20.83 -4.99 -10.59
CA GLU A 33 -19.42 -5.39 -10.76
C GLU A 33 -18.65 -4.32 -11.54
N ALA A 34 -19.22 -3.81 -12.63
CA ALA A 34 -18.63 -2.73 -13.40
C ALA A 34 -18.47 -1.46 -12.57
N LEU A 35 -19.50 -1.06 -11.81
CA LEU A 35 -19.42 0.10 -10.90
C LEU A 35 -18.35 -0.09 -9.82
N SER A 36 -18.25 -1.28 -9.24
CA SER A 36 -17.21 -1.60 -8.26
C SER A 36 -15.81 -1.49 -8.88
N ALA A 37 -15.64 -1.97 -10.11
CA ALA A 37 -14.37 -1.84 -10.84
C ALA A 37 -14.04 -0.38 -11.19
N LEU A 38 -15.04 0.45 -11.50
CA LEU A 38 -14.88 1.88 -11.73
C LEU A 38 -14.48 2.61 -10.45
N GLN A 39 -15.16 2.35 -9.33
CA GLN A 39 -14.83 2.94 -8.03
C GLN A 39 -13.43 2.56 -7.53
N ALA A 40 -12.92 1.40 -7.92
CA ALA A 40 -11.54 1.01 -7.62
C ALA A 40 -10.50 1.83 -8.42
N LEU A 41 -10.86 2.35 -9.60
CA LEU A 41 -10.01 3.20 -10.42
C LEU A 41 -10.14 4.67 -10.03
N HIS A 42 -11.38 5.12 -9.85
CA HIS A 42 -11.73 6.49 -9.54
C HIS A 42 -12.84 6.50 -8.47
N PRO A 43 -12.49 6.71 -7.19
CA PRO A 43 -13.45 6.58 -6.08
C PRO A 43 -14.58 7.61 -6.09
N GLU A 44 -14.47 8.67 -6.88
CA GLU A 44 -15.49 9.73 -6.96
C GLU A 44 -16.67 9.35 -7.87
N VAL A 45 -16.58 8.22 -8.58
CA VAL A 45 -17.68 7.68 -9.39
C VAL A 45 -18.78 7.14 -8.46
N GLU A 46 -19.84 7.94 -8.28
CA GLU A 46 -20.98 7.58 -7.46
C GLU A 46 -21.93 6.58 -8.15
N SER A 47 -22.18 6.76 -9.45
CA SER A 47 -23.04 5.87 -10.25
C SER A 47 -22.68 5.89 -11.74
N ILE A 48 -23.10 4.85 -12.47
CA ILE A 48 -22.96 4.79 -13.94
C ILE A 48 -23.84 5.86 -14.60
N GLU A 49 -24.99 6.18 -14.01
CA GLU A 49 -25.91 7.21 -14.52
C GLU A 49 -25.29 8.60 -14.44
N ALA A 50 -24.66 8.95 -13.32
CA ALA A 50 -23.94 10.22 -13.17
C ALA A 50 -22.81 10.35 -14.19
N LEU A 51 -22.15 9.24 -14.51
CA LEU A 51 -21.12 9.15 -15.54
C LEU A 51 -21.65 9.44 -16.97
N LEU A 52 -22.90 9.07 -17.24
CA LEU A 52 -23.54 9.32 -18.53
C LEU A 52 -24.09 10.76 -18.65
N GLU A 53 -24.37 11.42 -17.53
CA GLU A 53 -24.80 12.81 -17.47
C GLU A 53 -23.63 13.82 -17.54
N ASP A 54 -22.40 13.34 -17.39
CA ASP A 54 -21.18 14.13 -17.47
C ASP A 54 -20.88 14.63 -18.90
N GLU A 55 -20.02 15.64 -19.04
CA GLU A 55 -19.65 16.23 -20.33
C GLU A 55 -19.04 15.20 -21.30
N GLN A 56 -18.41 14.15 -20.76
CA GLN A 56 -17.78 13.07 -21.53
C GLN A 56 -18.70 11.83 -21.70
N GLY A 57 -19.94 11.88 -21.21
CA GLY A 57 -20.88 10.75 -21.23
C GLY A 57 -21.21 10.23 -22.64
N GLU A 58 -21.34 11.13 -23.63
CA GLU A 58 -21.55 10.73 -25.03
C GLU A 58 -20.34 9.96 -25.60
N ALA A 59 -19.13 10.41 -25.29
CA ALA A 59 -17.90 9.74 -25.73
C ALA A 59 -17.70 8.39 -25.02
N LEU A 60 -18.14 8.28 -23.76
CA LEU A 60 -18.17 7.02 -23.02
C LEU A 60 -19.08 5.99 -23.70
N LEU A 61 -20.28 6.39 -24.12
CA LEU A 61 -21.20 5.52 -24.87
C LEU A 61 -20.62 5.09 -26.22
N GLU A 62 -20.01 6.00 -26.98
CA GLU A 62 -19.36 5.67 -28.25
C GLU A 62 -18.22 4.64 -28.06
N ASN A 63 -17.40 4.82 -27.02
CA ASN A 63 -16.34 3.88 -26.69
C ASN A 63 -16.89 2.54 -26.16
N MET A 64 -18.00 2.55 -25.44
CA MET A 64 -18.69 1.35 -24.96
C MET A 64 -19.28 0.55 -26.12
N ASP A 65 -19.92 1.21 -27.10
CA ASP A 65 -20.41 0.56 -28.33
C ASP A 65 -19.27 -0.06 -29.14
N ARG A 66 -18.10 0.56 -29.13
CA ARG A 66 -16.92 0.05 -29.84
C ARG A 66 -16.24 -1.12 -29.14
N LEU A 67 -16.15 -1.09 -27.80
CA LEU A 67 -15.35 -2.03 -27.01
C LEU A 67 -16.17 -3.15 -26.37
N GLY A 68 -17.47 -2.92 -26.15
CA GLY A 68 -18.37 -3.85 -25.46
C GLY A 68 -18.10 -4.00 -23.96
N ASP A 69 -17.28 -3.12 -23.36
CA ASP A 69 -16.90 -3.15 -21.95
C ASP A 69 -16.88 -1.71 -21.40
N LEU A 70 -17.71 -1.46 -20.38
CA LEU A 70 -17.85 -0.17 -19.73
C LEU A 70 -16.56 0.28 -19.05
N VAL A 71 -15.81 -0.63 -18.41
CA VAL A 71 -14.58 -0.29 -17.67
C VAL A 71 -13.47 0.07 -18.67
N ALA A 72 -13.37 -0.67 -19.77
CA ALA A 72 -12.43 -0.36 -20.83
C ALA A 72 -12.75 0.96 -21.53
N ALA A 73 -14.04 1.23 -21.79
CA ALA A 73 -14.50 2.50 -22.34
C ALA A 73 -14.19 3.67 -21.42
N TYR A 74 -14.46 3.53 -20.11
CA TYR A 74 -14.17 4.54 -19.10
C TYR A 74 -12.69 4.89 -19.05
N ARG A 75 -11.81 3.88 -19.00
CA ARG A 75 -10.36 4.10 -18.99
C ARG A 75 -9.85 4.87 -20.20
N LEU A 76 -10.51 4.73 -21.34
CA LEU A 76 -10.12 5.43 -22.56
C LEU A 76 -10.67 6.86 -22.57
N THR A 77 -11.92 7.05 -22.19
CA THR A 77 -12.58 8.35 -22.14
C THR A 77 -11.90 9.26 -21.11
N TYR A 78 -11.67 8.75 -19.90
CA TYR A 78 -11.10 9.49 -18.77
C TYR A 78 -9.58 9.28 -18.61
N PHE A 79 -8.89 8.89 -19.68
CA PHE A 79 -7.48 8.51 -19.61
C PHE A 79 -6.57 9.63 -19.07
N GLU A 80 -6.80 10.87 -19.51
CA GLU A 80 -5.98 12.01 -19.12
C GLU A 80 -6.12 12.33 -17.63
N GLU A 81 -7.36 12.32 -17.12
CA GLU A 81 -7.66 12.55 -15.70
C GLU A 81 -7.05 11.45 -14.82
N LEU A 82 -7.24 10.19 -15.19
CA LEU A 82 -6.63 9.05 -14.49
C LEU A 82 -5.10 9.12 -14.48
N LEU A 83 -4.49 9.61 -15.56
CA LEU A 83 -3.05 9.75 -15.67
C LEU A 83 -2.53 10.87 -14.76
N ASP A 84 -3.21 12.01 -14.72
CA ASP A 84 -2.80 13.15 -13.90
C ASP A 84 -2.99 12.87 -12.40
N GLU A 85 -4.04 12.16 -12.01
CA GLU A 85 -4.21 11.68 -10.64
C GLU A 85 -3.12 10.68 -10.24
N ALA A 86 -2.82 9.69 -11.10
CA ALA A 86 -1.77 8.72 -10.84
C ALA A 86 -0.40 9.41 -10.65
N ARG A 87 -0.13 10.48 -11.42
CA ARG A 87 1.07 11.31 -11.24
C ARG A 87 1.06 12.05 -9.90
N ALA A 88 -0.04 12.70 -9.55
CA ALA A 88 -0.17 13.41 -8.29
C ALA A 88 0.05 12.47 -7.09
N GLN A 89 -0.57 11.28 -7.12
CA GLN A 89 -0.38 10.25 -6.11
C GLN A 89 1.08 9.76 -6.04
N ALA A 90 1.75 9.57 -7.18
CA ALA A 90 3.15 9.16 -7.21
C ALA A 90 4.07 10.22 -6.57
N GLU A 91 3.83 11.50 -6.82
CA GLU A 91 4.57 12.61 -6.20
C GLU A 91 4.36 12.64 -4.68
N GLU A 92 3.12 12.50 -4.22
CA GLU A 92 2.83 12.46 -2.78
C GLU A 92 3.49 11.27 -2.09
N GLN A 93 3.46 10.08 -2.71
CA GLN A 93 4.14 8.89 -2.17
C GLN A 93 5.65 9.08 -2.10
N ALA A 94 6.27 9.72 -3.09
CA ALA A 94 7.68 10.06 -3.07
C ALA A 94 8.00 11.00 -1.90
N ILE A 95 7.20 12.05 -1.69
CA ILE A 95 7.35 12.98 -0.56
C ILE A 95 7.20 12.25 0.78
N GLN A 96 6.22 11.35 0.91
CA GLN A 96 6.04 10.57 2.14
C GLN A 96 7.20 9.61 2.39
N ALA A 97 7.74 8.96 1.35
CA ALA A 97 8.90 8.10 1.45
C ALA A 97 10.14 8.88 1.90
N GLU A 98 10.35 10.09 1.38
CA GLU A 98 11.42 10.98 1.83
C GLU A 98 11.24 11.39 3.29
N ARG A 99 10.03 11.83 3.68
CA ARG A 99 9.71 12.17 5.08
C ARG A 99 9.94 10.99 6.02
N ALA A 100 9.56 9.77 5.61
CA ALA A 100 9.81 8.56 6.38
C ALA A 100 11.32 8.26 6.52
N ARG A 101 12.11 8.47 5.46
CA ARG A 101 13.58 8.36 5.52
C ARG A 101 14.19 9.36 6.49
N TYR A 102 13.77 10.63 6.45
CA TYR A 102 14.23 11.65 7.39
C TYR A 102 13.82 11.33 8.84
N ALA A 103 12.59 10.86 9.07
CA ALA A 103 12.14 10.42 10.39
C ALA A 103 12.95 9.23 10.92
N ALA A 104 13.26 8.26 10.07
CA ALA A 104 14.11 7.11 10.42
C ALA A 104 15.55 7.53 10.73
N ALA A 105 16.13 8.46 9.97
CA ALA A 105 17.46 9.01 10.21
C ALA A 105 17.51 9.80 11.52
N SER A 106 16.51 10.64 11.80
CA SER A 106 16.37 11.40 13.04
C SER A 106 16.24 10.48 14.27
N ARG A 107 15.45 9.40 14.19
CA ARG A 107 15.34 8.41 15.28
C ARG A 107 16.67 7.68 15.58
N LYS A 108 17.53 7.48 14.57
CA LYS A 108 18.87 6.91 14.76
C LYS A 108 19.85 7.92 15.39
N ALA A 109 19.79 9.19 14.99
CA ALA A 109 20.62 10.25 15.57
C ALA A 109 20.19 10.61 17.01
N GLY A 110 18.89 10.50 17.31
CA GLY A 110 18.30 10.82 18.62
C GLY A 110 18.66 9.87 19.77
N LYS A 111 19.31 8.73 19.50
CA LYS A 111 19.81 7.81 20.55
C LYS A 111 21.31 7.90 20.79
N GLY A 112 22.05 8.68 20.00
CA GLY A 112 23.50 8.84 20.15
C GLY A 112 23.92 9.67 21.38
N HIS A 113 23.03 10.51 21.90
CA HIS A 113 23.29 11.36 23.06
C HIS A 113 22.78 10.79 24.39
N LEU A 114 21.98 9.72 24.37
CA LEU A 114 21.70 8.89 25.54
C LEU A 114 22.84 7.88 25.72
N GLN A 115 24.05 8.39 25.92
CA GLN A 115 25.13 7.55 26.43
C GLN A 115 24.73 7.08 27.81
N ARG A 116 24.59 5.75 27.93
CA ARG A 116 24.47 5.01 29.17
C ARG A 116 25.46 5.58 30.18
N THR A 117 24.96 6.17 31.26
CA THR A 117 25.77 6.57 32.40
C THR A 117 26.54 5.34 32.88
N LEU A 118 27.86 5.33 32.66
CA LEU A 118 28.73 4.27 33.15
C LEU A 118 28.69 4.29 34.68
N PRO A 119 28.56 3.14 35.36
CA PRO A 119 28.71 3.08 36.80
C PRO A 119 30.14 3.44 37.16
N ARG A 120 30.30 4.46 38.00
CA ARG A 120 31.55 4.81 38.68
C ARG A 120 32.07 3.59 39.44
N GLY A 121 33.20 3.04 39.02
CA GLY A 121 33.93 2.04 39.79
C GLY A 121 34.65 1.01 38.95
N GLY A 122 35.83 1.35 38.45
CA GLY A 122 36.71 0.39 37.77
C GLY A 122 38.07 1.00 37.52
N THR A 123 38.96 0.98 38.50
CA THR A 123 40.38 1.32 38.35
C THR A 123 41.14 0.20 37.61
N GLY A 124 40.58 -0.25 36.49
CA GLY A 124 41.28 -1.07 35.50
C GLY A 124 41.63 -0.19 34.32
N THR A 125 42.85 -0.28 33.80
CA THR A 125 43.15 0.30 32.49
C THR A 125 42.21 -0.33 31.46
N GLU A 126 41.18 0.40 31.03
CA GLU A 126 40.32 -0.03 29.93
C GLU A 126 41.19 -0.15 28.68
N LEU A 127 41.42 -1.39 28.24
CA LEU A 127 42.03 -1.62 26.94
C LEU A 127 40.95 -1.40 25.90
N THR A 128 41.14 -0.37 25.08
CA THR A 128 40.33 -0.22 23.88
C THR A 128 40.67 -1.33 22.89
N GLN A 129 39.69 -1.73 22.08
CA GLN A 129 39.87 -2.78 21.08
C GLN A 129 41.00 -2.45 20.09
N ALA A 130 41.16 -1.16 19.76
CA ALA A 130 42.27 -0.67 18.94
C ALA A 130 43.66 -0.99 19.52
N ILE A 131 43.83 -0.96 20.84
CA ILE A 131 45.10 -1.32 21.48
C ILE A 131 45.34 -2.82 21.35
N LEU A 132 44.33 -3.65 21.61
CA LEU A 132 44.46 -5.11 21.46
C LEU A 132 44.81 -5.53 20.03
N GLU A 133 44.18 -4.90 19.03
CA GLU A 133 44.48 -5.14 17.62
C GLU A 133 45.90 -4.71 17.25
N ALA A 134 46.39 -3.60 17.79
CA ALA A 134 47.76 -3.15 17.59
C ALA A 134 48.79 -4.14 18.16
N TYR A 135 48.53 -4.74 19.33
CA TYR A 135 49.42 -5.76 19.91
C TYR A 135 49.34 -7.09 19.14
N ARG A 136 48.14 -7.49 18.68
CA ARG A 136 47.93 -8.71 17.86
C ARG A 136 48.62 -8.67 16.50
N LEU A 137 48.93 -7.47 15.99
CA LEU A 137 49.71 -7.30 14.77
C LEU A 137 51.15 -7.82 14.92
N PHE A 138 51.72 -7.72 16.13
CA PHE A 138 53.10 -8.13 16.42
C PHE A 138 53.17 -9.53 17.03
N ASP A 139 52.19 -9.90 17.87
CA ASP A 139 52.06 -11.24 18.44
C ASP A 139 50.59 -11.67 18.41
N PRO A 140 50.19 -12.53 17.45
CA PRO A 140 48.80 -12.99 17.33
C PRO A 140 48.31 -13.82 18.53
N ALA A 141 49.21 -14.39 19.34
CA ALA A 141 48.87 -15.24 20.48
C ALA A 141 48.68 -14.44 21.78
N VAL A 142 48.98 -13.14 21.77
CA VAL A 142 48.95 -12.30 22.98
C VAL A 142 47.53 -12.19 23.55
N THR A 143 47.41 -12.47 24.85
CA THR A 143 46.13 -12.42 25.54
C THR A 143 45.83 -11.01 26.04
N ALA A 144 44.54 -10.68 26.21
CA ALA A 144 44.13 -9.35 26.64
C ALA A 144 44.66 -8.97 28.04
N ASP A 145 44.87 -9.97 28.91
CA ASP A 145 45.40 -9.76 30.26
C ASP A 145 46.91 -9.45 30.25
N GLU A 146 47.67 -10.06 29.34
CA GLU A 146 49.09 -9.74 29.14
C GLU A 146 49.27 -8.31 28.61
N VAL A 147 48.47 -7.91 27.62
CA VAL A 147 48.50 -6.53 27.11
C VAL A 147 48.14 -5.53 28.22
N ARG A 148 47.18 -5.87 29.10
CA ARG A 148 46.86 -5.03 30.27
C ARG A 148 48.04 -4.86 31.21
N ALA A 149 48.75 -5.95 31.49
CA ALA A 149 49.95 -5.92 32.33
C ALA A 149 51.03 -5.02 31.71
N TYR A 150 51.31 -5.18 30.40
CA TYR A 150 52.29 -4.36 29.67
C TYR A 150 51.93 -2.87 29.67
N GLU A 151 50.70 -2.50 29.32
CA GLU A 151 50.24 -1.11 29.33
C GLU A 151 50.32 -0.48 30.72
N SER A 152 49.93 -1.22 31.75
CA SER A 152 49.99 -0.73 33.13
C SER A 152 51.44 -0.50 33.59
N ALA A 153 52.37 -1.39 33.22
CA ALA A 153 53.79 -1.28 33.53
C ALA A 153 54.45 -0.14 32.75
N TYR A 154 54.15 0.00 31.45
CA TYR A 154 54.65 1.08 30.59
C TYR A 154 54.20 2.45 31.10
N ARG A 155 52.91 2.62 31.44
CA ARG A 155 52.39 3.87 32.00
C ARG A 155 53.01 4.23 33.34
N LYS A 156 53.30 3.24 34.19
CA LYS A 156 54.01 3.45 35.47
C LYS A 156 55.46 3.91 35.24
N ARG A 157 56.14 3.35 34.24
CA ARG A 157 57.51 3.75 33.87
C ARG A 157 57.58 5.15 33.25
N LYS A 158 56.60 5.52 32.43
CA LYS A 158 56.52 6.85 31.78
C LYS A 158 56.16 8.00 32.74
N LYS A 159 55.57 7.67 33.91
CA LYS A 159 55.23 8.66 34.96
C LYS A 159 56.37 8.91 35.95
N LYS A 160 57.47 8.17 35.86
CA LYS A 160 58.75 8.49 36.50
C LYS A 160 59.58 9.32 35.54
#